data_AF-A0A2V5QYQ6-F1
#
_entry.id   AF-A0A2V5QYQ6-F1
#
_cell.length_a   1.000
_cell.length_b   1.000
_cell.length_c   1.000
_cell.angle_alpha   90.00
_cell.angle_beta   90.00
_cell.angle_gamma   90.00
#
_symmetry.space_group_name_H-M   'P 1'
#
loop_
_entity.id
_entity.type
_entity.pdbx_description
1 polymer ?
#
loop_
_entity_poly.entity_id
_entity_poly.type
_entity_poly.pdbx_seq_one_letter_code
_entity_poly.pdbx_strand_id
1 'polypeptide(L)'
;MWRRQMLGWTCLPGQTTSQAQNLFTDVTLSTLGNVTHAGAPFPDIRIGTGAAWFDFDRDGDLDLYMTNRVGGNHLWRSDGNGVFVDVAVAVGAADASHDHAGVALADYDNDGDLDIYLANGDEVVLLKNQLTETLR
;
A
#
# COMPACT_ATOMS: atom_id res chain seq x y z
N MET A 1 10.69 25.83 56.80
CA MET A 1 9.42 25.59 57.53
C MET A 1 8.29 26.20 56.73
N TRP A 2 7.26 25.40 56.46
CA TRP A 2 6.11 25.68 55.62
C TRP A 2 5.11 26.65 56.26
N ARG A 3 4.41 27.45 55.44
CA ARG A 3 2.95 27.69 55.57
C ARG A 3 2.33 28.07 54.23
N ARG A 4 1.36 27.26 53.83
CA ARG A 4 0.48 27.39 52.66
C ARG A 4 -0.49 28.56 52.84
N GLN A 5 -0.75 29.30 51.76
CA GLN A 5 -2.07 29.89 51.50
C GLN A 5 -2.49 29.49 50.09
N MET A 6 -3.72 28.97 50.02
CA MET A 6 -4.37 28.47 48.82
C MET A 6 -4.82 29.66 47.97
N LEU A 7 -4.39 29.75 46.71
CA LEU A 7 -5.11 30.55 45.72
C LEU A 7 -5.97 29.62 44.86
N GLY A 8 -7.26 29.96 44.81
CA GLY A 8 -8.31 29.21 44.16
C GLY A 8 -8.05 29.01 42.68
N TRP A 9 -8.38 27.82 42.21
CA TRP A 9 -8.49 27.51 40.81
C TRP A 9 -9.79 28.17 40.33
N THR A 10 -9.68 29.36 39.73
CA THR A 10 -10.75 29.85 38.86
C THR A 10 -10.49 29.24 37.49
N CYS A 11 -11.25 28.19 37.15
CA CYS A 11 -11.29 27.73 35.77
C CYS A 11 -11.85 28.87 34.92
N LEU A 12 -11.02 29.46 34.06
CA LEU A 12 -11.52 30.30 32.97
C LEU A 12 -12.32 29.39 32.02
N PRO A 13 -13.60 29.65 31.74
CA PRO A 13 -14.29 28.99 30.65
C PRO A 13 -13.75 29.58 29.34
N GLY A 14 -12.97 28.81 28.59
CA GLY A 14 -12.43 29.31 27.32
C GLY A 14 -11.30 28.51 26.69
N GLN A 15 -10.94 27.33 27.19
CA GLN A 15 -10.12 26.42 26.39
C GLN A 15 -11.05 25.64 25.46
N THR A 16 -11.28 26.18 24.26
CA THR A 16 -11.64 25.35 23.11
C THR A 16 -10.52 24.34 22.97
N THR A 17 -10.81 23.07 23.25
CA THR A 17 -9.92 21.98 22.89
C THR A 17 -9.64 22.12 21.40
N SER A 18 -8.40 22.38 21.01
CA SER A 18 -8.03 22.25 19.60
C SER A 18 -8.36 20.80 19.26
N GLN A 19 -9.37 20.56 18.42
CA GLN A 19 -9.57 19.23 17.89
C GLN A 19 -8.23 18.80 17.32
N ALA A 20 -7.68 17.69 17.82
CA ALA A 20 -6.53 17.07 17.20
C ALA A 20 -6.89 16.90 15.72
N GLN A 21 -6.17 17.61 14.84
CA GLN A 21 -6.42 17.46 13.42
C GLN A 21 -6.12 16.00 13.10
N ASN A 22 -7.07 15.31 12.47
CA ASN A 22 -6.81 13.96 11.99
C ASN A 22 -5.71 14.08 10.92
N LEU A 23 -4.49 13.63 11.24
CA LEU A 23 -3.37 13.59 10.28
C LEU A 23 -3.64 12.60 9.14
N PHE A 24 -4.51 11.61 9.38
CA PHE A 24 -4.82 10.54 8.45
C PHE A 24 -6.32 10.48 8.19
N THR A 25 -6.68 10.32 6.91
CA THR A 25 -8.05 10.05 6.46
C THR A 25 -8.01 8.74 5.68
N ASP A 26 -8.94 7.83 5.97
CA ASP A 26 -9.11 6.62 5.17
C ASP A 26 -9.73 6.99 3.81
N VAL A 27 -8.97 6.77 2.75
CA VAL A 27 -9.36 7.03 1.36
C VAL A 27 -9.45 5.74 0.52
N THR A 28 -9.33 4.58 1.16
CA THR A 28 -9.16 3.28 0.50
C THR A 28 -10.22 3.03 -0.57
N LEU A 29 -11.49 3.25 -0.22
CA LEU A 29 -12.61 3.02 -1.13
C LEU A 29 -12.61 4.00 -2.33
N SER A 30 -12.19 5.24 -2.11
CA SER A 30 -12.15 6.27 -3.16
C SER A 30 -10.95 6.13 -4.10
N THR A 31 -9.84 5.54 -3.65
CA THR A 31 -8.59 5.46 -4.43
C THR A 31 -8.39 4.10 -5.10
N LEU A 32 -8.65 3.01 -4.38
CA LEU A 32 -8.43 1.64 -4.89
C LEU A 32 -9.70 0.98 -5.43
N GLY A 33 -10.85 1.67 -5.41
CA GLY A 33 -12.13 1.06 -5.78
C GLY A 33 -12.49 -0.08 -4.83
N ASN A 34 -13.14 -1.13 -5.34
CA ASN A 34 -13.77 -2.24 -4.59
C ASN A 34 -12.78 -3.16 -3.82
N VAL A 35 -11.72 -2.62 -3.23
CA VAL A 35 -10.89 -3.27 -2.22
C VAL A 35 -11.71 -3.29 -0.93
N THR A 36 -12.58 -4.30 -0.80
CA THR A 36 -13.31 -4.52 0.45
C THR A 36 -12.33 -4.93 1.54
N HIS A 37 -12.07 -4.02 2.49
CA HIS A 37 -11.63 -4.38 3.83
C HIS A 37 -12.64 -5.42 4.37
N ALA A 38 -12.12 -6.55 4.86
CA ALA A 38 -12.84 -7.72 5.35
C ALA A 38 -14.30 -7.48 5.82
N GLY A 39 -15.25 -8.23 5.27
CA GLY A 39 -16.63 -8.27 5.76
C GLY A 39 -17.72 -8.68 4.77
N ALA A 40 -17.44 -8.77 3.47
CA ALA A 40 -18.41 -9.23 2.48
C ALA A 40 -18.35 -10.77 2.32
N PRO A 41 -19.50 -11.48 2.21
CA PRO A 41 -19.52 -12.89 1.83
C PRO A 41 -19.03 -13.01 0.38
N PHE A 42 -18.01 -13.84 0.18
CA PHE A 42 -16.99 -13.77 -0.87
C PHE A 42 -17.47 -13.78 -2.34
N PRO A 43 -16.66 -13.15 -3.22
CA PRO A 43 -16.01 -13.95 -4.25
C PRO A 43 -14.47 -13.92 -4.25
N ASP A 44 -13.80 -13.24 -3.30
CA ASP A 44 -12.34 -13.35 -3.16
C ASP A 44 -11.86 -13.05 -1.72
N ILE A 45 -11.51 -14.09 -0.95
CA ILE A 45 -10.82 -13.91 0.35
C ILE A 45 -9.40 -13.47 0.05
N ARG A 46 -9.07 -12.23 0.39
CA ARG A 46 -7.70 -11.72 0.28
C ARG A 46 -7.10 -11.55 1.65
N ILE A 47 -5.93 -12.15 1.87
CA ILE A 47 -5.13 -11.94 3.08
C ILE A 47 -3.84 -11.28 2.66
N GLY A 48 -3.81 -9.95 2.65
CA GLY A 48 -2.61 -9.18 2.31
C GLY A 48 -1.46 -9.45 3.28
N THR A 49 -0.27 -9.69 2.76
CA THR A 49 0.93 -10.06 3.53
C THR A 49 2.10 -9.10 3.34
N GLY A 50 2.13 -8.37 2.24
CA GLY A 50 3.17 -7.40 1.93
C GLY A 50 2.71 -6.39 0.89
N ALA A 51 3.37 -5.25 0.88
CA ALA A 51 3.12 -4.18 -0.08
C ALA A 51 4.42 -3.45 -0.38
N ALA A 52 4.58 -3.00 -1.62
CA ALA A 52 5.69 -2.16 -2.04
C ALA A 52 5.22 -1.08 -3.02
N TRP A 53 5.72 0.15 -2.82
CA TRP A 53 5.49 1.28 -3.71
C TRP A 53 6.67 1.46 -4.63
N PHE A 54 6.41 1.64 -5.93
CA PHE A 54 7.39 1.96 -6.95
C PHE A 54 6.70 2.43 -8.23
N ASP A 55 7.44 3.15 -9.06
CA ASP A 55 7.01 3.56 -10.39
C ASP A 55 7.36 2.42 -11.37
N PHE A 56 6.40 1.57 -11.71
CA PHE A 56 6.68 0.33 -12.46
C PHE A 56 6.78 0.57 -13.97
N ASP A 57 6.16 1.62 -14.50
CA ASP A 57 6.15 1.95 -15.92
C ASP A 57 6.90 3.26 -16.28
N ARG A 58 7.52 3.90 -15.28
CA ARG A 58 8.32 5.13 -15.39
C ARG A 58 7.51 6.34 -15.84
N ASP A 59 6.23 6.39 -15.52
CA ASP A 59 5.39 7.55 -15.81
C ASP A 59 5.56 8.69 -14.77
N GLY A 60 6.30 8.43 -13.70
CA GLY A 60 6.61 9.37 -12.62
C GLY A 60 5.60 9.34 -11.48
N ASP A 61 4.58 8.49 -11.55
CA ASP A 61 3.61 8.24 -10.52
C ASP A 61 3.94 6.95 -9.76
N LEU A 62 3.55 6.88 -8.48
CA LEU A 62 3.83 5.69 -7.66
C LEU A 62 2.70 4.68 -7.79
N ASP A 63 3.09 3.46 -8.15
CA ASP A 63 2.22 2.29 -8.20
C ASP A 63 2.40 1.41 -6.96
N LEU A 64 1.43 0.52 -6.75
CA LEU A 64 1.37 -0.32 -5.56
C LEU A 64 1.31 -1.80 -5.93
N TYR A 65 2.36 -2.54 -5.61
CA TYR A 65 2.34 -4.00 -5.64
C TYR A 65 1.91 -4.55 -4.27
N MET A 66 0.99 -5.51 -4.26
CA MET A 66 0.50 -6.18 -3.06
C MET A 66 0.63 -7.69 -3.19
N THR A 67 1.19 -8.31 -2.15
CA THR A 67 1.20 -9.76 -2.01
C THR A 67 0.09 -10.27 -1.11
N ASN A 68 -0.47 -11.43 -1.44
CA ASN A 68 -1.54 -12.04 -0.68
C ASN A 68 -1.22 -13.49 -0.30
N ARG A 69 -1.52 -13.89 0.93
CA ARG A 69 -1.45 -15.29 1.36
C ARG A 69 -2.53 -16.16 0.71
N VAL A 70 -3.69 -15.55 0.47
CA VAL A 70 -4.88 -16.15 -0.14
C VAL A 70 -5.39 -15.17 -1.19
N GLY A 71 -5.69 -15.66 -2.39
CA GLY A 71 -5.96 -14.82 -3.56
C GLY A 71 -4.67 -14.46 -4.31
N GLY A 72 -4.81 -13.97 -5.54
CA GLY A 72 -3.65 -13.60 -6.36
C GLY A 72 -2.95 -12.32 -5.89
N ASN A 73 -1.71 -12.10 -6.31
CA ASN A 73 -1.00 -10.83 -6.14
C ASN A 73 -1.50 -9.77 -7.13
N HIS A 74 -1.36 -8.51 -6.75
CA HIS A 74 -1.91 -7.37 -7.49
C HIS A 74 -0.87 -6.28 -7.70
N LEU A 75 -0.98 -5.59 -8.84
CA LEU A 75 -0.20 -4.44 -9.20
C LEU A 75 -1.18 -3.36 -9.60
N TRP A 76 -1.31 -2.35 -8.74
CA TRP A 76 -2.21 -1.24 -8.90
C TRP A 76 -1.45 -0.08 -9.54
N ARG A 77 -1.71 0.19 -10.82
CA ARG A 77 -1.16 1.35 -11.53
C ARG A 77 -1.91 2.63 -11.15
N SER A 78 -1.20 3.74 -10.96
CA SER A 78 -1.80 5.06 -10.77
C SER A 78 -1.30 6.06 -11.80
N ASP A 79 -2.22 6.67 -12.55
CA ASP A 79 -1.89 7.76 -13.50
C ASP A 79 -1.91 9.16 -12.78
N GLY A 80 -1.41 9.22 -11.54
CA GLY A 80 -1.23 10.46 -10.74
C GLY A 80 -2.50 11.16 -10.21
N ASN A 81 -3.69 10.65 -10.58
CA ASN A 81 -4.98 11.27 -10.24
C ASN A 81 -5.62 10.73 -8.95
N GLY A 82 -4.92 9.85 -8.24
CA GLY A 82 -5.39 9.20 -7.01
C GLY A 82 -6.36 8.03 -7.25
N VAL A 83 -6.55 7.61 -8.50
CA VAL A 83 -7.31 6.41 -8.87
C VAL A 83 -6.34 5.33 -9.35
N PHE A 84 -6.56 4.11 -8.88
CA PHE A 84 -5.72 2.97 -9.22
C PHE A 84 -6.45 1.95 -10.09
N VAL A 85 -5.72 1.31 -11.00
CA VAL A 85 -6.20 0.23 -11.85
C VAL A 85 -5.33 -1.01 -11.63
N ASP A 86 -5.96 -2.14 -11.34
CA ASP A 86 -5.26 -3.42 -11.24
C ASP A 86 -4.83 -3.92 -12.62
N VAL A 87 -3.52 -4.00 -12.83
CA VAL A 87 -2.89 -4.42 -14.09
C VAL A 87 -2.08 -5.71 -13.95
N ALA A 88 -2.03 -6.34 -12.76
CA ALA A 88 -1.15 -7.49 -12.50
C ALA A 88 -1.29 -8.62 -13.53
N VAL A 89 -2.54 -9.00 -13.86
CA VAL A 89 -2.78 -10.05 -14.86
C VAL A 89 -2.33 -9.61 -16.25
N ALA A 90 -2.57 -8.35 -16.61
CA ALA A 90 -2.25 -7.83 -17.93
C ALA A 90 -0.74 -7.76 -18.19
N VAL A 91 0.06 -7.52 -17.15
CA VAL A 91 1.53 -7.42 -17.25
C VAL A 91 2.27 -8.67 -16.77
N GLY A 92 1.55 -9.74 -16.43
CA GLY A 92 2.15 -11.00 -15.97
C GLY A 92 2.77 -10.93 -14.56
N ALA A 93 2.40 -9.93 -13.77
CA ALA A 93 2.80 -9.80 -12.37
C ALA A 93 1.77 -10.40 -11.40
N ALA A 94 0.68 -10.98 -11.91
CA ALA A 94 -0.24 -11.77 -11.10
C ALA A 94 0.41 -13.11 -10.75
N ASP A 95 0.44 -13.43 -9.47
CA ASP A 95 0.82 -14.74 -8.96
C ASP A 95 -0.32 -15.28 -8.11
N ALA A 96 -0.79 -16.49 -8.41
CA ALA A 96 -1.86 -17.17 -7.68
C ALA A 96 -1.32 -18.30 -6.79
N SER A 97 0.00 -18.44 -6.67
CA SER A 97 0.60 -19.34 -5.70
C SER A 97 0.22 -18.88 -4.29
N HIS A 98 -0.19 -19.83 -3.47
CA HIS A 98 -0.66 -19.52 -2.12
C HIS A 98 0.59 -19.39 -1.20
N ASP A 99 0.48 -18.64 -0.09
CA ASP A 99 1.56 -18.41 0.90
C ASP A 99 2.70 -17.44 0.51
N HIS A 100 2.37 -16.29 -0.08
CA HIS A 100 3.29 -15.16 -0.16
C HIS A 100 3.59 -14.56 1.23
N ALA A 101 4.87 -14.26 1.54
CA ALA A 101 5.27 -13.72 2.83
C ALA A 101 5.87 -12.30 2.76
N GLY A 102 6.42 -11.90 1.61
CA GLY A 102 6.99 -10.57 1.43
C GLY A 102 7.34 -10.24 -0.01
N VAL A 103 7.53 -8.96 -0.27
CA VAL A 103 8.00 -8.41 -1.54
C VAL A 103 9.21 -7.53 -1.29
N ALA A 104 10.21 -7.63 -2.17
CA ALA A 104 11.33 -6.70 -2.24
C ALA A 104 11.45 -6.20 -3.68
N LEU A 105 11.93 -4.96 -3.83
CA LEU A 105 12.14 -4.31 -5.12
C LEU A 105 13.62 -3.99 -5.30
N ALA A 106 14.16 -4.29 -6.47
CA ALA A 106 15.52 -3.94 -6.85
C ALA A 106 15.67 -3.99 -8.37
N ASP A 107 16.47 -3.10 -8.94
CA ASP A 107 16.96 -3.21 -10.32
C ASP A 107 18.15 -4.19 -10.29
N TYR A 108 17.88 -5.48 -10.53
CA TYR A 108 18.90 -6.52 -10.29
C TYR A 108 19.90 -6.64 -11.44
N ASP A 109 19.51 -6.24 -12.65
CA ASP A 109 20.35 -6.32 -13.84
C ASP A 109 20.82 -4.97 -14.40
N ASN A 110 20.51 -3.89 -13.68
CA ASN A 110 20.99 -2.53 -13.93
C ASN A 110 20.51 -2.01 -15.30
N ASP A 111 19.30 -2.40 -15.72
CA ASP A 111 18.60 -1.79 -16.87
C ASP A 111 17.74 -0.56 -16.47
N GLY A 112 17.75 -0.26 -15.17
CA GLY A 112 17.11 0.88 -14.55
C GLY A 112 15.65 0.62 -14.19
N ASP A 113 15.08 -0.54 -14.53
CA ASP A 113 13.71 -0.90 -14.21
C ASP A 113 13.72 -1.68 -12.89
N LEU A 114 12.85 -1.29 -11.95
CA LEU A 114 12.77 -2.04 -10.69
C LEU A 114 12.06 -3.37 -10.93
N ASP A 115 12.72 -4.45 -10.52
CA ASP A 115 12.21 -5.81 -10.57
C ASP A 115 11.56 -6.21 -9.24
N ILE A 116 10.72 -7.25 -9.28
CA ILE A 116 9.95 -7.72 -8.12
C ILE A 116 10.50 -9.07 -7.66
N TYR A 117 10.98 -9.11 -6.42
CA TYR A 117 11.35 -10.35 -5.74
C TYR A 117 10.25 -10.76 -4.74
N LEU A 118 9.71 -11.97 -4.92
CA LEU A 118 8.68 -12.57 -4.08
C LEU A 118 9.30 -13.63 -3.18
N ALA A 119 9.21 -13.41 -1.87
CA ALA A 119 9.60 -14.38 -0.86
C ALA A 119 8.36 -15.17 -0.44
N ASN A 120 8.14 -16.34 -1.05
CA ASN A 120 7.00 -17.21 -0.73
C ASN A 120 7.46 -18.40 0.11
N GLY A 121 6.52 -19.03 0.79
CA GLY A 121 6.81 -20.18 1.65
C GLY A 121 7.38 -21.38 0.89
N ASP A 122 6.84 -21.64 -0.31
CA ASP A 122 7.13 -22.86 -1.07
C ASP A 122 8.00 -22.61 -2.32
N GLU A 123 8.01 -21.39 -2.85
CA GLU A 123 8.77 -20.99 -4.03
C GLU A 123 9.27 -19.55 -3.90
N VAL A 124 10.42 -19.26 -4.48
CA VAL A 124 10.91 -17.89 -4.61
C VAL A 124 10.85 -17.51 -6.07
N VAL A 125 10.25 -16.36 -6.35
CA VAL A 125 10.06 -15.86 -7.72
C VAL A 125 10.74 -14.50 -7.86
N LEU A 126 11.52 -14.33 -8.92
CA LEU A 126 12.04 -13.04 -9.36
C LEU A 126 11.37 -12.69 -10.69
N LEU A 127 10.57 -11.63 -10.68
CA LEU A 127 9.91 -11.08 -11.86
C LEU A 127 10.75 -9.93 -12.39
N LYS A 128 11.36 -10.14 -13.56
CA LYS A 128 12.07 -9.08 -14.28
C LYS A 128 11.07 -8.11 -14.90
N ASN A 129 11.21 -6.82 -14.64
CA ASN A 129 10.52 -5.78 -15.39
C ASN A 129 11.23 -5.59 -16.75
N GLN A 130 10.45 -5.55 -17.82
CA GLN A 130 10.97 -5.49 -19.19
C GLN A 130 10.35 -4.33 -19.94
N LEU A 131 10.38 -3.12 -19.35
CA LEU A 131 9.89 -1.94 -20.05
C LEU A 131 10.68 -1.77 -21.34
N THR A 132 9.96 -1.85 -22.45
CA THR A 132 10.51 -1.52 -23.75
C THR A 132 10.17 -0.07 -24.05
N GLU A 133 11.05 0.66 -24.75
CA GLU A 133 10.78 2.06 -25.13
C GLU A 133 9.47 2.24 -25.94
N THR A 134 8.91 1.14 -26.46
CA THR A 134 7.64 1.07 -27.19
C THR A 134 6.38 1.10 -26.33
N LEU A 135 6.49 1.04 -25.00
CA LEU A 135 5.36 1.12 -24.05
C LEU A 135 5.32 2.44 -23.26
N ARG A 136 6.13 3.43 -23.68
CA ARG A 136 6.07 4.82 -23.18
C ARG A 136 4.90 5.61 -23.78
#